data_AF-A0A969C7A9-F1
#
_entry.id   AF-A0A969C7A9-F1
#
_cell.length_a   1.000
_cell.length_b   1.000
_cell.length_c   1.000
_cell.angle_alpha   90.00
_cell.angle_beta   90.00
_cell.angle_gamma   90.00
#
_symmetry.space_group_name_H-M   'P 1'
#
loop_
_entity.id
_entity.type
_entity.pdbx_description
1 polymer ?
#
loop_
_entity_poly.entity_id
_entity_poly.type
_entity_poly.pdbx_seq_one_letter_code
_entity_poly.pdbx_strand_id
1 'polypeptide(L)'
;QALLFLNRRGYAPLTLCRKCGERIQCPQCSAWLVEHRFKKKLGCHHCGFQLPLPDKCPKCHEPGSLVACGPGVERVAEEVRERFPAAKIEILSSDLVPGLTEMRAMIHRIEAGEADIIIGTQIVAKGHNFPDLSMVGIVDGDLGLAQGADPRAGERTFQLLHQVTGRAGRALIRGRGLVQTHAPQHPVMAAILTGDREAFLDHEIRIRQMGLLPPYGRLAALVISARDKPLAERAAREVVKRAPPADRIEVLGPAEAPIAVIRGRHRWRILVKAPRDADIQGYLRSWAAEIPKLPTDVTISLDIDPYSFL
;
A
#
# COMPACT_ATOMS: atom_id res chain seq x y z
N GLN A 1 27.55 1.53 9.09
CA GLN A 1 26.52 0.76 8.35
C GLN A 1 25.57 1.71 7.62
N ALA A 2 25.00 1.28 6.51
CA ALA A 2 23.98 2.02 5.75
C ALA A 2 22.71 1.19 5.56
N LEU A 3 21.53 1.84 5.58
CA LEU A 3 20.24 1.23 5.33
C LEU A 3 19.65 1.75 4.01
N LEU A 4 19.31 0.85 3.10
CA LEU A 4 18.45 1.13 1.96
C LEU A 4 17.04 0.64 2.26
N PHE A 5 16.13 1.58 2.45
CA PHE A 5 14.74 1.33 2.81
C PHE A 5 13.83 1.36 1.58
N LEU A 6 12.90 0.40 1.52
CA LEU A 6 11.83 0.36 0.53
C LEU A 6 10.47 0.27 1.23
N ASN A 7 9.53 1.14 0.84
CA ASN A 7 8.13 1.06 1.29
C ASN A 7 7.34 -0.05 0.56
N ARG A 8 8.01 -1.16 0.20
CA ARG A 8 7.42 -2.27 -0.54
C ARG A 8 8.14 -3.58 -0.30
N ARG A 9 7.37 -4.68 -0.20
CA ARG A 9 7.88 -6.06 -0.11
C ARG A 9 8.04 -6.70 -1.50
N GLY A 10 8.93 -7.69 -1.63
CA GLY A 10 9.10 -8.52 -2.83
C GLY A 10 9.92 -7.92 -3.98
N TYR A 11 9.92 -8.61 -5.14
CA TYR A 11 10.51 -8.21 -6.42
C TYR A 11 9.45 -7.43 -7.21
N ALA A 12 9.28 -6.16 -6.84
CA ALA A 12 8.51 -5.19 -7.61
C ALA A 12 6.97 -5.41 -7.67
N PRO A 13 6.16 -4.34 -7.92
CA PRO A 13 4.70 -4.41 -8.03
C PRO A 13 4.12 -5.44 -9.00
N LEU A 14 4.89 -5.78 -10.03
CA LEU A 14 4.30 -6.15 -11.30
C LEU A 14 5.30 -6.89 -12.17
N THR A 15 4.96 -8.11 -12.55
CA THR A 15 5.57 -8.77 -13.70
C THR A 15 4.95 -8.23 -14.98
N LEU A 16 5.77 -7.68 -15.87
CA LEU A 16 5.35 -7.20 -17.18
C LEU A 16 6.19 -7.79 -18.30
N CYS A 17 5.60 -7.92 -19.49
CA CYS A 17 6.34 -8.26 -20.68
C CYS A 17 7.04 -7.02 -21.24
N ARG A 18 8.38 -7.02 -21.29
CA ARG A 18 9.16 -5.90 -21.86
C ARG A 18 8.93 -5.65 -23.34
N LYS A 19 8.38 -6.63 -24.07
CA LYS A 19 8.08 -6.53 -25.51
C LYS A 19 6.72 -5.92 -25.81
N CYS A 20 5.68 -6.31 -25.06
CA CYS A 20 4.29 -5.92 -25.37
C CYS A 20 3.55 -5.23 -24.21
N GLY A 21 4.21 -5.00 -23.07
CA GLY A 21 3.64 -4.35 -21.89
C GLY A 21 2.63 -5.19 -21.13
N GLU A 22 2.43 -6.47 -21.50
CA GLU A 22 1.42 -7.31 -20.87
C GLU A 22 1.69 -7.53 -19.38
N ARG A 23 0.64 -7.46 -18.58
CA ARG A 23 0.66 -7.65 -17.14
C ARG A 23 -0.14 -8.89 -16.79
N ILE A 24 0.37 -9.74 -15.89
CA ILE A 24 -0.31 -10.99 -15.56
C ILE A 24 -1.33 -10.72 -14.45
N GLN A 25 -2.61 -10.78 -14.80
CA GLN A 25 -3.71 -10.59 -13.86
C GLN A 25 -4.05 -11.90 -13.13
N CYS A 26 -4.49 -11.78 -11.88
CA CYS A 26 -5.10 -12.90 -11.18
C CYS A 26 -6.41 -13.33 -11.87
N PRO A 27 -6.66 -14.63 -12.09
CA PRO A 27 -7.93 -15.09 -12.68
C PRO A 27 -9.14 -14.87 -11.77
N GLN A 28 -8.92 -14.64 -10.47
CA GLN A 28 -9.97 -14.48 -9.48
C GLN A 28 -10.08 -13.06 -8.92
N CYS A 29 -9.15 -12.17 -9.28
CA CYS A 29 -9.13 -10.80 -8.75
C CYS A 29 -8.81 -9.81 -9.86
N SER A 30 -9.24 -8.55 -9.70
CA SER A 30 -8.83 -7.46 -10.60
C SER A 30 -7.42 -6.95 -10.29
N ALA A 31 -6.61 -7.75 -9.61
CA ALA A 31 -5.28 -7.43 -9.13
C ALA A 31 -4.22 -8.14 -9.98
N TRP A 32 -3.06 -7.50 -10.10
CA TRP A 32 -1.89 -8.09 -10.76
C TRP A 32 -1.20 -9.10 -9.86
N LEU A 33 -0.61 -10.12 -10.48
CA LEU A 33 0.22 -11.09 -9.78
C LEU A 33 1.62 -10.53 -9.57
N VAL A 34 2.17 -10.78 -8.39
CA VAL A 34 3.49 -10.32 -7.96
C VAL A 34 4.47 -11.48 -8.06
N GLU A 35 5.68 -11.22 -8.57
CA GLU A 35 6.72 -12.22 -8.64
C GLU A 35 7.43 -12.40 -7.29
N HIS A 36 7.54 -13.66 -6.87
CA HIS A 36 8.39 -14.12 -5.79
C HIS A 36 9.58 -14.85 -6.41
N ARG A 37 10.65 -14.13 -6.77
CA ARG A 37 11.73 -14.61 -7.63
C ARG A 37 12.48 -15.81 -7.04
N PHE A 38 12.80 -15.80 -5.74
CA PHE A 38 13.43 -16.96 -5.08
C PHE A 38 12.57 -18.22 -5.13
N LYS A 39 11.24 -18.06 -5.16
CA LYS A 39 10.28 -19.15 -5.25
C LYS A 39 9.91 -19.48 -6.71
N LYS A 40 10.40 -18.71 -7.69
CA LYS A 40 10.06 -18.77 -9.12
C LYS A 40 8.54 -18.87 -9.39
N LYS A 41 7.76 -18.10 -8.62
CA LYS A 41 6.29 -18.13 -8.66
C LYS A 41 5.71 -16.73 -8.71
N LEU A 42 4.54 -16.62 -9.32
CA LEU A 42 3.67 -15.46 -9.28
C LEU A 42 2.56 -15.69 -8.23
N GLY A 43 2.21 -14.67 -7.46
CA GLY A 43 1.23 -14.76 -6.37
C GLY A 43 0.25 -13.60 -6.32
N CYS A 44 -1.00 -13.89 -5.94
CA CYS A 44 -2.01 -12.88 -5.60
C CYS A 44 -2.13 -12.74 -4.08
N HIS A 45 -1.89 -11.54 -3.53
CA HIS A 45 -2.02 -11.28 -2.10
C HIS A 45 -3.47 -11.15 -1.60
N HIS A 46 -4.45 -11.04 -2.50
CA HIS A 46 -5.87 -10.90 -2.12
C HIS A 46 -6.60 -12.24 -2.00
N CYS A 47 -6.31 -13.19 -2.90
CA CYS A 47 -6.93 -14.52 -2.87
C CYS A 47 -5.96 -15.67 -2.58
N GLY A 48 -4.65 -15.43 -2.56
CA GLY A 48 -3.65 -16.48 -2.34
C GLY A 48 -3.36 -17.34 -3.58
N PHE A 49 -3.97 -17.04 -4.73
CA PHE A 49 -3.68 -17.74 -5.99
C PHE A 49 -2.19 -17.67 -6.34
N GLN A 50 -1.61 -18.79 -6.78
CA GLN A 50 -0.22 -18.88 -7.20
C GLN A 50 -0.11 -19.62 -8.52
N LEU A 51 0.87 -19.24 -9.34
CA LEU A 51 1.28 -20.03 -10.51
C LEU A 51 2.81 -19.98 -10.67
N PRO A 52 3.43 -20.96 -11.34
CA PRO A 52 4.83 -20.82 -11.77
C PRO A 52 5.00 -19.64 -12.72
N LEU A 53 6.19 -19.03 -12.73
CA LEU A 53 6.52 -17.99 -13.71
C LEU A 53 6.48 -18.60 -15.13
N PRO A 54 5.66 -18.09 -16.07
CA PRO A 54 5.61 -18.62 -17.43
C PRO A 54 6.92 -18.38 -18.20
N ASP A 55 7.37 -19.35 -18.99
CA ASP A 55 8.58 -19.19 -19.83
C ASP A 55 8.38 -18.20 -20.99
N LYS A 56 7.12 -18.01 -21.42
CA LYS A 56 6.71 -17.15 -22.52
C LYS A 56 5.63 -16.18 -22.05
N CYS A 57 5.61 -14.97 -22.63
CA CYS A 57 4.53 -14.03 -22.39
C CYS A 57 3.18 -14.63 -22.86
N PRO A 58 2.11 -14.63 -22.05
CA PRO A 58 0.82 -15.21 -22.43
C PRO A 58 0.11 -14.47 -23.58
N LYS A 59 0.53 -13.23 -23.89
CA LYS A 59 -0.04 -12.42 -24.98
C LYS A 59 0.78 -12.49 -26.26
N CYS A 60 2.06 -12.14 -26.21
CA CYS A 60 2.91 -12.06 -27.40
C CYS A 60 3.77 -13.30 -27.63
N HIS A 61 3.72 -14.29 -26.74
CA HIS A 61 4.46 -15.56 -26.80
C HIS A 61 5.99 -15.43 -26.84
N GLU A 62 6.53 -14.22 -26.64
CA GLU A 62 7.96 -13.98 -26.61
C GLU A 62 8.62 -14.69 -25.40
N PRO A 63 9.57 -15.60 -25.63
CA PRO A 63 10.30 -16.29 -24.56
C PRO A 63 11.17 -15.31 -23.76
N GLY A 64 11.25 -15.51 -22.43
CA GLY A 64 12.15 -14.72 -21.58
C GLY A 64 11.89 -13.21 -21.59
N SER A 65 10.68 -12.79 -21.96
CA SER A 65 10.29 -11.38 -22.06
C SER A 65 9.59 -10.85 -20.81
N LEU A 66 9.17 -11.73 -19.90
CA LEU A 66 8.59 -11.35 -18.62
C LEU A 66 9.70 -10.88 -17.69
N VAL A 67 9.55 -9.65 -17.20
CA VAL A 67 10.46 -9.01 -16.26
C VAL A 67 9.63 -8.41 -15.15
N ALA A 68 10.08 -8.50 -13.90
CA ALA A 68 9.47 -7.66 -12.89
C ALA A 68 9.91 -6.21 -13.05
N CYS A 69 8.97 -5.31 -12.80
CA CYS A 69 9.15 -3.88 -12.96
C CYS A 69 8.86 -3.16 -11.64
N GLY A 70 9.84 -2.37 -11.22
CA GLY A 70 9.84 -1.55 -10.01
C GLY A 70 10.91 -1.96 -9.01
N PRO A 71 11.24 -1.10 -8.04
CA PRO A 71 12.25 -1.40 -7.05
C PRO A 71 11.69 -2.44 -6.06
N GLY A 72 12.36 -3.59 -5.99
CA GLY A 72 12.16 -4.60 -4.96
C GLY A 72 13.42 -4.74 -4.12
N VAL A 73 13.28 -5.23 -2.88
CA VAL A 73 14.44 -5.49 -2.01
C VAL A 73 15.48 -6.39 -2.68
N GLU A 74 15.03 -7.34 -3.49
CA GLU A 74 15.91 -8.24 -4.26
C GLU A 74 16.66 -7.51 -5.37
N ARG A 75 15.98 -6.62 -6.12
CA ARG A 75 16.61 -5.84 -7.20
C ARG A 75 17.65 -4.88 -6.66
N VAL A 76 17.33 -4.18 -5.57
CA VAL A 76 18.29 -3.31 -4.88
C VAL A 76 19.47 -4.13 -4.39
N ALA A 77 19.25 -5.35 -3.88
CA ALA A 77 20.34 -6.22 -3.44
C ALA A 77 21.25 -6.69 -4.59
N GLU A 78 20.70 -6.95 -5.78
CA GLU A 78 21.51 -7.25 -6.98
C GLU A 78 22.41 -6.05 -7.33
N GLU A 79 21.84 -4.85 -7.45
CA GLU A 79 22.60 -3.65 -7.83
C GLU A 79 23.63 -3.24 -6.77
N VAL A 80 23.32 -3.46 -5.48
CA VAL A 80 24.26 -3.23 -4.40
C VAL A 80 25.42 -4.24 -4.44
N ARG A 81 25.16 -5.53 -4.69
CA ARG A 81 26.22 -6.54 -4.83
C ARG A 81 27.15 -6.24 -6.00
N GLU A 82 26.59 -5.78 -7.12
CA GLU A 82 27.37 -5.41 -8.31
C GLU A 82 28.27 -4.20 -8.04
N ARG A 83 27.74 -3.17 -7.37
CA ARG A 83 28.47 -1.91 -7.10
C ARG A 83 29.41 -1.98 -5.90
N PHE A 84 29.09 -2.82 -4.92
CA PHE A 84 29.82 -2.96 -3.66
C PHE A 84 30.15 -4.44 -3.38
N PRO A 85 30.98 -5.09 -4.21
CA PRO A 85 31.23 -6.53 -4.11
C PRO A 85 31.91 -6.96 -2.81
N ALA A 86 32.60 -6.04 -2.12
CA ALA A 86 33.26 -6.31 -0.84
C ALA A 86 32.36 -6.07 0.39
N ALA A 87 31.18 -5.46 0.22
CA ALA A 87 30.30 -5.12 1.34
C ALA A 87 29.50 -6.35 1.79
N LYS A 88 29.39 -6.53 3.10
CA LYS A 88 28.51 -7.52 3.72
C LYS A 88 27.07 -7.00 3.67
N ILE A 89 26.19 -7.73 2.99
CA ILE A 89 24.81 -7.30 2.73
C ILE A 89 23.84 -8.20 3.48
N GLU A 90 22.91 -7.59 4.23
CA GLU A 90 21.81 -8.29 4.89
C GLU A 90 20.46 -7.78 4.35
N ILE A 91 19.53 -8.71 4.07
CA ILE A 91 18.21 -8.38 3.51
C ILE A 91 17.11 -8.68 4.54
N LEU A 92 16.48 -7.62 5.06
CA LEU A 92 15.40 -7.71 6.05
C LEU A 92 14.03 -7.44 5.41
N SER A 93 13.35 -8.52 5.00
CA SER A 93 12.02 -8.47 4.38
C SER A 93 11.14 -9.63 4.82
N SER A 94 9.89 -9.37 5.22
CA SER A 94 8.96 -10.40 5.72
C SER A 94 8.75 -11.56 4.75
N ASP A 95 8.93 -11.31 3.45
CA ASP A 95 8.66 -12.30 2.40
C ASP A 95 9.85 -13.27 2.21
N LEU A 96 11.03 -12.88 2.71
CA LEU A 96 12.29 -13.59 2.58
C LEU A 96 12.71 -14.29 3.87
N VAL A 97 12.22 -13.82 5.01
CA VAL A 97 12.53 -14.41 6.31
C VAL A 97 11.59 -15.59 6.58
N PRO A 98 12.10 -16.84 6.66
CA PRO A 98 11.25 -18.03 6.77
C PRO A 98 10.67 -18.24 8.17
N GLY A 99 11.25 -17.65 9.21
CA GLY A 99 10.82 -17.81 10.60
C GLY A 99 11.36 -16.72 11.56
N LEU A 100 10.77 -16.67 12.76
CA LEU A 100 11.14 -15.68 13.79
C LEU A 100 12.59 -15.87 14.29
N THR A 101 13.08 -17.10 14.32
CA THR A 101 14.43 -17.43 14.79
C THR A 101 15.48 -16.88 13.85
N GLU A 102 15.32 -17.10 12.55
CA GLU A 102 16.20 -16.57 11.51
C GLU A 102 16.17 -15.05 11.51
N MET A 103 14.99 -14.45 11.71
CA MET A 103 14.83 -13.00 11.84
C MET A 103 15.70 -12.43 12.96
N ARG A 104 15.63 -13.04 14.16
CA ARG A 104 16.41 -12.61 15.32
C ARG A 104 17.91 -12.76 15.08
N ALA A 105 18.32 -13.85 14.45
CA ALA A 105 19.73 -14.06 14.09
C ALA A 105 20.25 -12.99 13.12
N MET A 106 19.46 -12.61 12.11
CA MET A 106 19.81 -11.50 11.20
C MET A 106 19.93 -10.17 11.94
N ILE A 107 18.98 -9.86 12.82
CA ILE A 107 19.00 -8.62 13.62
C ILE A 107 20.27 -8.57 14.48
N HIS A 108 20.62 -9.66 15.17
CA HIS A 108 21.82 -9.70 16.00
C HIS A 108 23.12 -9.50 15.21
N ARG A 109 23.23 -10.06 14.00
CA ARG A 109 24.39 -9.80 13.14
C ARG A 109 24.52 -8.33 12.76
N ILE A 110 23.40 -7.68 12.47
CA ILE A 110 23.39 -6.25 12.15
C ILE A 110 23.77 -5.43 13.38
N GLU A 111 23.22 -5.75 14.55
CA GLU A 111 23.56 -5.10 15.83
C GLU A 111 25.05 -5.27 16.20
N ALA A 112 25.65 -6.41 15.85
CA ALA A 112 27.07 -6.70 16.05
C ALA A 112 28.01 -6.04 15.01
N GLY A 113 27.47 -5.26 14.06
CA GLY A 113 28.28 -4.61 13.03
C GLY A 113 28.73 -5.52 11.90
N GLU A 114 28.17 -6.73 11.78
CA GLU A 114 28.58 -7.72 10.77
C GLU A 114 28.01 -7.42 9.37
N ALA A 115 27.11 -6.45 9.24
CA ALA A 115 26.54 -6.01 7.96
C ALA A 115 26.94 -4.57 7.66
N ASP A 116 27.48 -4.33 6.46
CA ASP A 116 27.82 -2.98 5.98
C ASP A 116 26.60 -2.27 5.40
N ILE A 117 25.82 -3.01 4.61
CA ILE A 117 24.63 -2.50 3.90
C ILE A 117 23.42 -3.37 4.24
N ILE A 118 22.42 -2.75 4.83
CA ILE A 118 21.14 -3.38 5.16
C ILE A 118 20.14 -2.95 4.10
N ILE A 119 19.42 -3.91 3.52
CA ILE A 119 18.35 -3.63 2.55
C ILE A 119 17.06 -4.14 3.17
N GLY A 120 16.09 -3.27 3.39
CA GLY A 120 14.92 -3.71 4.13
C GLY A 120 13.66 -2.91 3.92
N THR A 121 12.59 -3.53 4.41
CA THR A 121 11.24 -2.97 4.39
C THR A 121 10.84 -2.50 5.80
N GLN A 122 9.55 -2.35 6.06
CA GLN A 122 9.00 -1.86 7.34
C GLN A 122 9.47 -2.62 8.60
N ILE A 123 10.03 -3.84 8.47
CA ILE A 123 10.63 -4.57 9.60
C ILE A 123 11.76 -3.76 10.23
N VAL A 124 12.61 -3.14 9.42
CA VAL A 124 13.78 -2.39 9.91
C VAL A 124 13.36 -1.13 10.67
N ALA A 125 12.17 -0.60 10.38
CA ALA A 125 11.65 0.61 11.01
C ALA A 125 11.09 0.37 12.42
N LYS A 126 10.78 -0.88 12.79
CA LYS A 126 10.07 -1.23 14.03
C LYS A 126 11.00 -1.85 15.08
N GLY A 127 11.02 -1.28 16.29
CA GLY A 127 11.51 -1.96 17.50
C GLY A 127 13.02 -2.27 17.61
N HIS A 128 13.80 -2.16 16.54
CA HIS A 128 15.23 -2.47 16.54
C HIS A 128 16.10 -1.21 16.53
N ASN A 129 17.21 -1.26 17.26
CA ASN A 129 18.19 -0.19 17.33
C ASN A 129 19.50 -0.68 16.71
N PHE A 130 20.01 0.03 15.70
CA PHE A 130 21.26 -0.31 15.02
C PHE A 130 22.28 0.78 15.34
N PRO A 131 23.19 0.57 16.31
CA PRO A 131 24.06 1.62 16.83
C PRO A 131 24.96 2.26 15.77
N ASP A 132 25.46 1.44 14.83
CA ASP A 132 26.40 1.85 13.79
C ASP A 132 25.69 2.33 12.50
N LEU A 133 24.37 2.52 12.55
CA LEU A 133 23.60 3.03 11.42
C LEU A 133 23.77 4.55 11.29
N SER A 134 24.62 4.96 10.35
CA SER A 134 24.95 6.36 10.09
C SER A 134 24.27 6.94 8.87
N MET A 135 23.72 6.10 7.98
CA MET A 135 23.06 6.54 6.75
C MET A 135 21.79 5.75 6.47
N VAL A 136 20.73 6.44 6.07
CA VAL A 136 19.50 5.85 5.54
C VAL A 136 19.19 6.44 4.18
N GLY A 137 19.03 5.60 3.17
CA GLY A 137 18.53 5.95 1.84
C GLY A 137 17.14 5.35 1.63
N ILE A 138 16.14 6.18 1.39
CA ILE A 138 14.80 5.75 0.98
C ILE A 138 14.78 5.67 -0.54
N VAL A 139 14.54 4.47 -1.06
CA VAL A 139 14.34 4.20 -2.49
C VAL A 139 12.84 4.28 -2.78
N ASP A 140 12.48 5.02 -3.82
CA ASP A 140 11.08 5.23 -4.25
C ASP A 140 10.18 5.76 -3.11
N GLY A 141 10.47 6.98 -2.65
CA GLY A 141 9.69 7.66 -1.61
C GLY A 141 8.25 7.99 -2.05
N ASP A 142 8.00 8.07 -3.36
CA ASP A 142 6.72 8.51 -3.92
C ASP A 142 5.62 7.46 -3.83
N LEU A 143 6.00 6.19 -3.66
CA LEU A 143 5.07 5.05 -3.72
C LEU A 143 3.88 5.17 -2.78
N GLY A 144 4.09 5.77 -1.60
CA GLY A 144 3.02 5.98 -0.63
C GLY A 144 2.02 7.07 -1.06
N LEU A 145 2.49 8.10 -1.77
CA LEU A 145 1.69 9.24 -2.24
C LEU A 145 0.88 8.90 -3.50
N ALA A 146 1.36 7.96 -4.33
CA ALA A 146 0.67 7.52 -5.55
C ALA A 146 -0.68 6.82 -5.27
N GLN A 147 -1.01 6.53 -4.00
CA GLN A 147 -2.26 5.94 -3.55
C GLN A 147 -3.38 7.00 -3.46
N GLY A 148 -3.55 7.83 -4.49
CA GLY A 148 -4.36 9.06 -4.49
C GLY A 148 -5.85 8.93 -4.17
N ALA A 149 -6.37 7.72 -3.97
CA ALA A 149 -7.74 7.48 -3.51
C ALA A 149 -7.85 7.33 -1.98
N ASP A 150 -6.74 7.26 -1.25
CA ASP A 150 -6.72 7.10 0.21
C ASP A 150 -6.37 8.43 0.91
N PRO A 151 -7.30 9.03 1.67
CA PRO A 151 -7.08 10.29 2.38
C PRO A 151 -6.01 10.19 3.49
N ARG A 152 -5.51 9.00 3.82
CA ARG A 152 -4.41 8.79 4.78
C ARG A 152 -3.07 8.49 4.09
N ALA A 153 -3.00 8.51 2.75
CA ALA A 153 -1.78 8.23 2.02
C ALA A 153 -0.61 9.16 2.41
N GLY A 154 -0.88 10.47 2.50
CA GLY A 154 0.09 11.48 2.94
C GLY A 154 0.60 11.21 4.35
N GLU A 155 -0.32 11.04 5.30
CA GLU A 155 -0.01 10.71 6.70
C GLU A 155 0.85 9.45 6.85
N ARG A 156 0.45 8.34 6.24
CA ARG A 156 1.21 7.08 6.33
C ARG A 156 2.60 7.23 5.73
N THR A 157 2.72 7.96 4.62
CA THR A 157 4.01 8.22 3.98
C THR A 157 4.90 9.04 4.90
N PHE A 158 4.38 10.14 5.46
CA PHE A 158 5.13 10.96 6.39
C PHE A 158 5.61 10.17 7.61
N GLN A 159 4.71 9.46 8.29
CA GLN A 159 5.04 8.65 9.47
C GLN A 159 6.15 7.64 9.17
N LEU A 160 6.05 6.95 8.05
CA LEU A 160 7.03 5.95 7.66
C LEU A 160 8.39 6.57 7.35
N LEU A 161 8.42 7.57 6.46
CA LEU A 161 9.68 8.15 6.01
C LEU A 161 10.36 8.90 7.16
N HIS A 162 9.61 9.64 7.97
CA HIS A 162 10.12 10.30 9.19
C HIS A 162 10.68 9.29 10.21
N GLN A 163 9.98 8.17 10.44
CA GLN A 163 10.48 7.12 11.32
C GLN A 163 11.79 6.52 10.81
N VAL A 164 11.86 6.23 9.52
CA VAL A 164 12.99 5.57 8.86
C VAL A 164 14.21 6.49 8.82
N THR A 165 14.06 7.75 8.40
CA THR A 165 15.18 8.71 8.39
C THR A 165 15.69 8.99 9.80
N GLY A 166 14.80 9.04 10.80
CA GLY A 166 15.15 9.18 12.21
C GLY A 166 15.81 7.95 12.84
N ARG A 167 16.11 6.88 12.10
CA ARG A 167 16.92 5.75 12.59
C ARG A 167 18.41 6.00 12.46
N ALA A 168 18.86 6.82 11.50
CA ALA A 168 20.26 7.18 11.42
C ALA A 168 20.67 8.10 12.56
N GLY A 169 21.89 7.89 13.09
CA GLY A 169 22.54 8.85 13.97
C GLY A 169 21.97 8.96 15.38
N ARG A 170 21.46 7.87 15.96
CA ARG A 170 20.99 7.82 17.37
C ARG A 170 22.12 7.73 18.40
N ALA A 171 23.37 7.58 17.96
CA ALA A 171 24.57 7.54 18.79
C ALA A 171 25.46 8.78 18.53
N LEU A 172 26.77 8.71 18.84
CA LEU A 172 27.75 9.78 18.62
C LEU A 172 28.04 10.12 17.14
N ILE A 173 27.32 9.50 16.20
CA ILE A 173 27.59 9.58 14.76
C ILE A 173 26.54 10.49 14.10
N ARG A 174 26.98 11.49 13.35
CA ARG A 174 26.08 12.34 12.57
C ARG A 174 25.37 11.51 11.49
N GLY A 175 24.08 11.31 11.66
CA GLY A 175 23.24 10.58 10.73
C GLY A 175 22.94 11.35 9.44
N ARG A 176 22.83 10.66 8.31
CA ARG A 176 22.36 11.25 7.04
C ARG A 176 21.16 10.47 6.47
N GLY A 177 20.06 11.17 6.25
CA GLY A 177 18.90 10.66 5.51
C GLY A 177 18.91 11.14 4.06
N LEU A 178 18.62 10.25 3.11
CA LEU A 178 18.45 10.55 1.69
C LEU A 178 17.09 10.02 1.24
N VAL A 179 16.35 10.81 0.46
CA VAL A 179 15.06 10.40 -0.10
C VAL A 179 15.12 10.52 -1.62
N GLN A 180 14.87 9.42 -2.31
CA GLN A 180 14.64 9.42 -3.75
C GLN A 180 13.16 9.72 -4.01
N THR A 181 12.88 10.86 -4.65
CA THR A 181 11.52 11.30 -5.01
C THR A 181 11.52 12.02 -6.35
N HIS A 182 10.47 11.79 -7.14
CA HIS A 182 10.14 12.52 -8.36
C HIS A 182 9.30 13.77 -8.10
N ALA A 183 8.73 13.90 -6.89
CA ALA A 183 7.89 15.01 -6.49
C ALA A 183 8.44 15.75 -5.25
N PRO A 184 9.67 16.31 -5.33
CA PRO A 184 10.31 16.96 -4.18
C PRO A 184 9.53 18.20 -3.69
N GLN A 185 8.70 18.82 -4.54
CA GLN A 185 7.85 19.95 -4.16
C GLN A 185 6.52 19.52 -3.51
N HIS A 186 6.20 18.23 -3.46
CA HIS A 186 4.98 17.77 -2.79
C HIS A 186 5.04 18.15 -1.30
N PRO A 187 3.98 18.71 -0.71
CA PRO A 187 4.02 19.24 0.67
C PRO A 187 4.53 18.23 1.71
N VAL A 188 4.10 16.98 1.61
CA VAL A 188 4.60 15.88 2.46
C VAL A 188 6.11 15.65 2.27
N MET A 189 6.62 15.67 1.03
CA MET A 189 8.05 15.48 0.75
C MET A 189 8.88 16.67 1.22
N ALA A 190 8.41 17.88 0.98
CA ALA A 190 9.08 19.10 1.44
C ALA A 190 9.23 19.12 2.97
N ALA A 191 8.20 18.71 3.71
CA ALA A 191 8.26 18.58 5.17
C ALA A 191 9.26 17.52 5.63
N ILE A 192 9.34 16.36 4.94
CA ILE A 192 10.33 15.32 5.25
C ILE A 192 11.76 15.82 5.00
N LEU A 193 12.00 16.51 3.88
CA LEU A 193 13.32 17.01 3.50
C LEU A 193 13.84 18.12 4.43
N THR A 194 12.93 18.97 4.92
CA THR A 194 13.25 20.07 5.85
C THR A 194 13.24 19.64 7.32
N GLY A 195 12.64 18.49 7.64
CA GLY A 195 12.41 18.08 9.02
C GLY A 195 11.30 18.86 9.72
N ASP A 196 10.50 19.64 8.98
CA ASP A 196 9.43 20.47 9.51
C ASP A 196 8.13 19.67 9.69
N ARG A 197 8.00 19.08 10.89
CA ARG A 197 6.80 18.32 11.26
C ARG A 197 5.55 19.20 11.33
N GLU A 198 5.67 20.45 11.78
CA GLU A 198 4.53 21.32 11.97
C GLU A 198 3.96 21.77 10.63
N ALA A 199 4.82 22.08 9.64
CA ALA A 199 4.38 22.36 8.28
C ALA A 199 3.59 21.20 7.65
N PHE A 200 4.00 19.95 7.92
CA PHE A 200 3.24 18.77 7.50
C PHE A 200 1.86 18.71 8.19
N LEU A 201 1.82 18.88 9.51
CA LEU A 201 0.57 18.83 10.28
C LEU A 201 -0.42 19.89 9.82
N ASP A 202 0.03 21.14 9.67
CA ASP A 202 -0.80 22.25 9.19
C ASP A 202 -1.38 22.00 7.81
N HIS A 203 -0.58 21.42 6.90
CA HIS A 203 -1.03 21.06 5.56
C HIS A 203 -2.11 19.98 5.58
N GLU A 204 -1.87 18.88 6.30
CA GLU A 204 -2.80 17.76 6.41
C GLU A 204 -4.10 18.15 7.12
N ILE A 205 -4.02 18.95 8.18
CA ILE A 205 -5.19 19.47 8.91
C ILE A 205 -6.07 20.27 7.96
N ARG A 206 -5.48 21.20 7.20
CA ARG A 206 -6.21 22.05 6.25
C ARG A 206 -6.92 21.21 5.19
N ILE A 207 -6.23 20.25 4.58
CA ILE A 207 -6.83 19.36 3.56
C ILE A 207 -7.99 18.57 4.14
N ARG A 208 -7.82 18.01 5.34
CA ARG A 208 -8.87 17.20 5.97
C ARG A 208 -10.09 18.03 6.39
N GLN A 209 -9.88 19.24 6.88
CA GLN A 209 -10.97 20.17 7.20
C GLN A 209 -11.75 20.56 5.95
N MET A 210 -11.07 20.99 4.88
CA MET A 210 -11.71 21.36 3.62
C MET A 210 -12.47 20.18 2.99
N GLY A 211 -11.94 18.97 3.11
CA GLY A 211 -12.55 17.76 2.56
C GLY A 211 -13.63 17.11 3.43
N LEU A 212 -13.85 17.60 4.67
CA LEU A 212 -14.62 16.90 5.71
C LEU A 212 -14.15 15.43 5.89
N LEU A 213 -12.84 15.24 5.88
CA LEU A 213 -12.21 13.94 6.09
C LEU A 213 -11.92 13.71 7.58
N PRO A 214 -11.86 12.46 8.05
CA PRO A 214 -11.48 12.15 9.43
C PRO A 214 -10.13 12.80 9.80
N PRO A 215 -10.01 13.44 10.98
CA PRO A 215 -10.96 13.43 12.11
C PRO A 215 -11.98 14.59 12.12
N TYR A 216 -12.08 15.41 11.08
CA TYR A 216 -12.97 16.58 11.02
C TYR A 216 -14.34 16.28 10.40
N GLY A 217 -14.45 15.18 9.68
CA GLY A 217 -15.71 14.54 9.30
C GLY A 217 -15.71 13.05 9.63
N ARG A 218 -16.79 12.38 9.25
CA ARG A 218 -16.98 10.92 9.34
C ARG A 218 -17.14 10.34 7.96
N LEU A 219 -16.65 9.12 7.80
CA LEU A 219 -16.80 8.36 6.57
C LEU A 219 -17.47 7.02 6.88
N ALA A 220 -18.31 6.55 5.98
CA ALA A 220 -18.76 5.16 5.99
C ALA A 220 -18.74 4.61 4.57
N ALA A 221 -18.27 3.38 4.39
CA ALA A 221 -18.25 2.73 3.10
C ALA A 221 -19.22 1.55 3.10
N LEU A 222 -20.16 1.54 2.16
CA LEU A 222 -20.93 0.34 1.83
C LEU A 222 -20.24 -0.34 0.66
N VAL A 223 -19.88 -1.61 0.83
CA VAL A 223 -19.33 -2.43 -0.25
C VAL A 223 -20.36 -3.50 -0.62
N ILE A 224 -20.86 -3.40 -1.85
CA ILE A 224 -21.81 -4.33 -2.43
C ILE A 224 -21.02 -5.29 -3.31
N SER A 225 -21.24 -6.59 -3.14
CA SER A 225 -20.59 -7.59 -3.98
C SER A 225 -21.52 -8.71 -4.43
N ALA A 226 -21.27 -9.23 -5.64
CA ALA A 226 -21.93 -10.42 -6.19
C ALA A 226 -20.96 -11.16 -7.14
N ARG A 227 -21.25 -12.42 -7.50
CA ARG A 227 -20.47 -13.17 -8.50
C ARG A 227 -20.70 -12.67 -9.93
N ASP A 228 -21.89 -12.14 -10.20
CA ASP A 228 -22.22 -11.54 -11.49
C ASP A 228 -22.02 -10.01 -11.45
N LYS A 229 -21.25 -9.46 -12.40
CA LYS A 229 -20.94 -8.02 -12.45
C LYS A 229 -22.21 -7.17 -12.63
N PRO A 230 -23.07 -7.42 -13.64
CA PRO A 230 -24.33 -6.69 -13.78
C PRO A 230 -25.24 -6.76 -12.55
N LEU A 231 -25.29 -7.90 -11.86
CA LEU A 231 -26.05 -8.04 -10.61
C LEU A 231 -25.50 -7.14 -9.50
N ALA A 232 -24.18 -7.14 -9.29
CA ALA A 232 -23.54 -6.28 -8.28
C ALA A 232 -23.78 -4.79 -8.56
N GLU A 233 -23.67 -4.38 -9.83
CA GLU A 233 -23.90 -3.00 -10.26
C GLU A 233 -25.35 -2.57 -10.06
N ARG A 234 -26.32 -3.39 -10.51
CA ARG A 234 -27.74 -3.11 -10.31
C ARG A 234 -28.08 -3.01 -8.83
N ALA A 235 -27.60 -3.95 -8.01
CA ALA A 235 -27.83 -3.92 -6.57
C ALA A 235 -27.24 -2.65 -5.93
N ALA A 236 -26.02 -2.25 -6.30
CA ALA A 236 -25.40 -1.04 -5.78
C ALA A 236 -26.19 0.23 -6.15
N ARG A 237 -26.70 0.31 -7.39
CA ARG A 237 -27.56 1.41 -7.84
C ARG A 237 -28.89 1.43 -7.08
N GLU A 238 -29.52 0.28 -6.88
CA GLU A 238 -30.75 0.19 -6.08
C GLU A 238 -30.53 0.61 -4.63
N VAL A 239 -29.40 0.24 -4.02
CA VAL A 239 -29.03 0.70 -2.67
C VAL A 239 -28.90 2.23 -2.65
N VAL A 240 -28.18 2.84 -3.59
CA VAL A 240 -28.03 4.32 -3.65
C VAL A 240 -29.35 5.04 -3.84
N LYS A 241 -30.28 4.52 -4.66
CA LYS A 241 -31.61 5.12 -4.86
C LYS A 241 -32.44 5.18 -3.57
N ARG A 242 -32.14 4.33 -2.58
CA ARG A 242 -32.84 4.27 -1.29
C ARG A 242 -32.18 5.13 -0.21
N ALA A 243 -31.11 5.84 -0.54
CA ALA A 243 -30.47 6.77 0.37
C ALA A 243 -31.48 7.85 0.79
N PRO A 244 -31.76 8.02 2.09
CA PRO A 244 -32.63 9.10 2.55
C PRO A 244 -32.05 10.46 2.14
N PRO A 245 -32.87 11.44 1.77
CA PRO A 245 -32.36 12.79 1.55
C PRO A 245 -31.82 13.35 2.88
N ALA A 246 -30.67 14.01 2.81
CA ALA A 246 -30.05 14.64 3.97
C ALA A 246 -29.23 15.86 3.53
N ASP A 247 -29.45 17.01 4.17
CA ASP A 247 -28.79 18.26 3.78
C ASP A 247 -27.28 18.26 4.05
N ARG A 248 -26.85 17.52 5.07
CA ARG A 248 -25.47 17.51 5.57
C ARG A 248 -24.74 16.19 5.35
N ILE A 249 -25.39 15.18 4.77
CA ILE A 249 -24.79 13.86 4.53
C ILE A 249 -24.73 13.63 3.02
N GLU A 250 -23.52 13.45 2.53
CA GLU A 250 -23.24 13.24 1.11
C GLU A 250 -23.07 11.74 0.83
N VAL A 251 -23.80 11.25 -0.18
CA VAL A 251 -23.65 9.88 -0.70
C VAL A 251 -22.96 9.93 -2.05
N LEU A 252 -21.76 9.37 -2.11
CA LEU A 252 -20.91 9.32 -3.30
C LEU A 252 -20.91 7.92 -3.90
N GLY A 253 -21.08 7.84 -5.21
CA GLY A 253 -21.13 6.59 -5.97
C GLY A 253 -22.55 6.21 -6.43
N PRO A 254 -22.79 4.93 -6.77
CA PRO A 254 -21.87 3.80 -6.61
C PRO A 254 -20.74 3.85 -7.66
N ALA A 255 -19.56 3.38 -7.29
CA ALA A 255 -18.41 3.23 -8.19
C ALA A 255 -17.78 1.83 -8.02
N GLU A 256 -17.04 1.34 -9.02
CA GLU A 256 -16.26 0.12 -8.82
C GLU A 256 -15.29 0.31 -7.64
N ALA A 257 -15.19 -0.70 -6.77
CA ALA A 257 -14.23 -0.65 -5.68
C ALA A 257 -12.80 -0.60 -6.26
N PRO A 258 -11.82 0.02 -5.57
CA PRO A 258 -10.43 0.09 -6.04
C PRO A 258 -9.86 -1.27 -6.45
N ILE A 259 -10.27 -2.33 -5.75
CA ILE A 259 -10.13 -3.71 -6.23
C ILE A 259 -11.53 -4.21 -6.62
N ALA A 260 -11.86 -4.04 -7.90
CA ALA A 260 -13.15 -4.34 -8.49
C ALA A 260 -13.55 -5.82 -8.40
N VAL A 261 -12.60 -6.76 -8.31
CA VAL A 261 -12.89 -8.19 -8.14
C VAL A 261 -11.99 -8.80 -7.06
N ILE A 262 -12.58 -9.51 -6.10
CA ILE A 262 -11.86 -10.34 -5.13
C ILE A 262 -12.52 -11.71 -5.05
N ARG A 263 -11.73 -12.78 -5.22
CA ARG A 263 -12.20 -14.18 -5.15
C ARG A 263 -13.43 -14.43 -6.03
N GLY A 264 -13.41 -13.87 -7.24
CA GLY A 264 -14.49 -14.00 -8.24
C GLY A 264 -15.75 -13.17 -7.94
N ARG A 265 -15.73 -12.30 -6.93
CA ARG A 265 -16.86 -11.41 -6.61
C ARG A 265 -16.56 -9.99 -7.07
N HIS A 266 -17.45 -9.45 -7.88
CA HIS A 266 -17.42 -8.06 -8.34
C HIS A 266 -17.88 -7.14 -7.22
N ARG A 267 -17.15 -6.05 -6.99
CA ARG A 267 -17.31 -5.16 -5.83
C ARG A 267 -17.59 -3.73 -6.29
N TRP A 268 -18.63 -3.16 -5.73
CA TRP A 268 -19.01 -1.76 -5.88
C TRP A 268 -18.96 -1.09 -4.51
N ARG A 269 -18.48 0.15 -4.46
CA ARG A 269 -18.40 0.96 -3.25
C ARG A 269 -19.33 2.16 -3.35
N ILE A 270 -20.00 2.44 -2.26
CA ILE A 270 -20.67 3.70 -1.99
C ILE A 270 -19.99 4.32 -0.77
N LEU A 271 -19.63 5.60 -0.86
CA LEU A 271 -19.00 6.32 0.24
C LEU A 271 -19.98 7.35 0.79
N VAL A 272 -20.19 7.31 2.09
CA VAL A 272 -21.00 8.28 2.84
C VAL A 272 -20.05 9.21 3.55
N LYS A 273 -20.21 10.51 3.34
CA LYS A 273 -19.42 11.56 3.99
C LYS A 273 -20.33 12.48 4.78
N ALA A 274 -19.98 12.75 6.03
CA ALA A 274 -20.77 13.59 6.90
C ALA A 274 -19.88 14.46 7.80
N PRO A 275 -20.35 15.65 8.22
CA PRO A 275 -19.77 16.40 9.32
C PRO A 275 -19.68 15.57 10.60
N ARG A 276 -18.71 15.87 11.46
CA ARG A 276 -18.44 15.08 12.67
C ARG A 276 -19.62 15.01 13.65
N ASP A 277 -20.43 16.05 13.69
CA ASP A 277 -21.62 16.23 14.54
C ASP A 277 -22.90 15.64 13.94
N ALA A 278 -22.88 15.17 12.68
CA ALA A 278 -24.03 14.52 12.07
C ALA A 278 -24.23 13.08 12.60
N ASP A 279 -25.48 12.67 12.79
CA ASP A 279 -25.83 11.29 13.16
C ASP A 279 -25.75 10.35 11.95
N ILE A 280 -24.52 10.03 11.54
CA ILE A 280 -24.27 9.09 10.43
C ILE A 280 -24.82 7.70 10.75
N GLN A 281 -24.86 7.29 12.02
CA GLN A 281 -25.35 5.96 12.40
C GLN A 281 -26.87 5.86 12.29
N GLY A 282 -27.59 6.89 12.76
CA GLY A 282 -29.04 7.00 12.57
C GLY A 282 -29.41 7.03 11.09
N TYR A 283 -28.69 7.81 10.30
CA TYR A 283 -28.85 7.85 8.84
C TYR A 283 -28.66 6.46 8.21
N LEU A 284 -27.57 5.76 8.53
CA LEU A 284 -27.30 4.42 8.00
C LEU A 284 -28.33 3.38 8.45
N ARG A 285 -28.85 3.45 9.67
CA ARG A 285 -29.93 2.58 10.15
C ARG A 285 -31.24 2.82 9.39
N SER A 286 -31.62 4.09 9.21
CA SER A 286 -32.80 4.46 8.42
C SER A 286 -32.65 3.99 6.97
N TRP A 287 -31.50 4.22 6.36
CA TRP A 287 -31.22 3.76 5.01
C TRP A 287 -31.28 2.23 4.91
N ALA A 288 -30.67 1.50 5.85
CA ALA A 288 -30.71 0.04 5.86
C ALA A 288 -32.15 -0.53 5.92
N ALA A 289 -33.08 0.16 6.59
CA ALA A 289 -34.48 -0.23 6.64
C ALA A 289 -35.22 -0.05 5.29
N GLU A 290 -34.77 0.89 4.46
CA GLU A 290 -35.32 1.18 3.12
C GLU A 290 -34.74 0.27 2.02
N ILE A 291 -33.66 -0.47 2.31
CA ILE A 291 -33.04 -1.38 1.34
C ILE A 291 -33.96 -2.60 1.15
N PRO A 292 -34.42 -2.89 -0.09
CA PRO A 292 -35.27 -4.04 -0.35
C PRO A 292 -34.50 -5.34 -0.14
N LYS A 293 -35.22 -6.46 -0.01
CA LYS A 293 -34.61 -7.78 -0.02
C LYS A 293 -33.84 -8.00 -1.33
N LEU A 294 -32.51 -8.03 -1.24
CA LEU A 294 -31.65 -8.27 -2.39
C LEU A 294 -31.54 -9.77 -2.70
N PRO A 295 -31.14 -10.14 -3.93
CA PRO A 295 -30.87 -11.53 -4.28
C PRO A 295 -29.82 -12.15 -3.36
N THR A 296 -29.95 -13.44 -3.06
CA THR A 296 -29.09 -14.17 -2.10
C THR A 296 -27.59 -14.09 -2.43
N ASP A 297 -27.23 -13.94 -3.70
CA ASP A 297 -25.82 -13.81 -4.11
C ASP A 297 -25.23 -12.42 -3.81
N VAL A 298 -26.06 -11.43 -3.47
CA VAL A 298 -25.61 -10.08 -3.15
C VAL A 298 -25.26 -9.97 -1.67
N THR A 299 -24.09 -9.43 -1.37
CA THR A 299 -23.64 -9.12 0.00
C THR A 299 -23.38 -7.64 0.11
N ILE A 300 -23.88 -7.02 1.19
CA ILE A 300 -23.52 -5.66 1.59
C ILE A 300 -22.66 -5.76 2.85
N SER A 301 -21.50 -5.13 2.86
CA SER A 301 -20.72 -4.88 4.07
C SER A 301 -20.64 -3.39 4.35
N LEU A 302 -20.79 -3.00 5.61
CA LEU A 302 -20.66 -1.63 6.08
C LEU A 302 -19.34 -1.49 6.86
N ASP A 303 -18.51 -0.53 6.46
CA ASP A 303 -17.28 -0.15 7.14
C ASP A 303 -17.43 1.29 7.66
N ILE A 304 -17.41 1.46 8.98
CA ILE A 304 -17.54 2.77 9.63
C ILE A 304 -16.15 3.31 9.89
N ASP A 305 -15.93 4.56 9.49
CA ASP A 305 -14.64 5.25 9.54
C ASP A 305 -13.51 4.40 8.92
N PRO A 306 -13.66 4.00 7.63
CA PRO A 306 -12.74 3.08 6.97
C PRO A 306 -11.31 3.59 7.06
N TYR A 307 -10.41 2.74 7.57
CA TYR A 307 -9.00 3.09 7.71
C TYR A 307 -8.23 2.94 6.40
N SER A 308 -8.67 2.01 5.54
CA SER A 308 -8.11 1.74 4.22
C SER A 308 -9.15 1.99 3.15
N PHE A 309 -8.75 2.69 2.08
CA PHE A 309 -9.61 2.95 0.93
C PHE A 309 -9.33 2.01 -0.26
N LEU A 310 -8.56 0.95 -0.06
CA LEU A 310 -8.21 -0.11 -1.03
C LEU A 310 -9.10 -1.36 -0.89
#